data_AF-A0A3E0P4H2-F1
#
_entry.id   AF-A0A3E0P4H2-F1
#
_cell.length_a   1.000
_cell.length_b   1.000
_cell.length_c   1.000
_cell.angle_alpha   90.00
_cell.angle_beta   90.00
_cell.angle_gamma   90.00
#
_symmetry.space_group_name_H-M   'P 1'
#
loop_
_entity.id
_entity.type
_entity.pdbx_description
1 polymer ?
#
loop_
_entity_poly.entity_id
_entity_poly.type
_entity_poly.pdbx_seq_one_letter_code
_entity_poly.pdbx_strand_id
1 'polypeptide(L)'
;MRRRLPLLLALLIVAACGDEGAGTTTTSLTPTTLASTTTTTIEATTTTTTPSTTTTEETTTTVTEVEGNWADEPLVVSKFGALGWWDGANWIQVDELTVLPISGGEDYKVVLFGSDEIVTGGPETTLCEPLFNTGVELGDPDALGEGWPGLTGVAISAPWDLTPHFVQLEDDEDGTYSDFARPLLASRGLDVDDPVIKQVVRFDLEGDGINEVVAVAESVADEGSLFAQEGDYSLVFMRRVVEGEVQTAILGESIV
;
A
#
# COMPACT_ATOMS: atom_id res chain seq x y z
N MET A 1 -19.46 -37.82 -48.07
CA MET A 1 -18.04 -38.17 -48.28
C MET A 1 -17.30 -38.05 -46.95
N ARG A 2 -16.68 -39.14 -46.50
CA ARG A 2 -15.83 -39.23 -45.30
C ARG A 2 -14.39 -38.84 -45.65
N ARG A 3 -13.65 -38.20 -44.74
CA ARG A 3 -12.20 -38.36 -44.47
C ARG A 3 -11.82 -37.41 -43.32
N ARG A 4 -11.72 -37.90 -42.08
CA ARG A 4 -10.59 -38.57 -41.40
C ARG A 4 -9.42 -37.63 -41.06
N LEU A 5 -9.27 -37.41 -39.75
CA LEU A 5 -8.10 -36.95 -38.99
C LEU A 5 -6.82 -37.75 -39.34
N PRO A 6 -5.63 -37.24 -39.01
CA PRO A 6 -4.92 -37.90 -37.92
C PRO A 6 -4.20 -36.97 -36.92
N LEU A 7 -4.23 -37.47 -35.69
CA LEU A 7 -3.38 -37.22 -34.52
C LEU A 7 -1.90 -37.42 -34.86
N LEU A 8 -0.99 -36.60 -34.31
CA LEU A 8 0.41 -37.00 -34.11
C LEU A 8 0.91 -36.53 -32.75
N LEU A 9 1.35 -37.52 -31.99
CA LEU A 9 1.96 -37.48 -30.67
C LEU A 9 3.48 -37.61 -30.86
N ALA A 10 4.29 -36.81 -30.16
CA ALA A 10 5.71 -37.11 -29.99
C ALA A 10 6.20 -36.63 -28.61
N LEU A 11 6.39 -37.63 -27.75
CA LEU A 11 7.07 -37.61 -26.47
C LEU A 11 8.58 -37.66 -26.72
N LEU A 12 9.40 -36.85 -26.04
CA LEU A 12 10.84 -37.12 -25.93
C LEU A 12 11.32 -36.89 -24.48
N ILE A 13 11.66 -38.01 -23.84
CA ILE A 13 12.36 -38.12 -22.57
C ILE A 13 13.83 -38.40 -22.93
N VAL A 14 14.77 -37.67 -22.34
CA VAL A 14 16.18 -38.08 -22.26
C VAL A 14 16.66 -37.94 -20.82
N ALA A 15 17.24 -39.02 -20.33
CA ALA A 15 17.81 -39.18 -19.00
C ALA A 15 19.33 -38.94 -18.99
N ALA A 16 19.80 -38.45 -17.83
CA ALA A 16 21.07 -38.75 -17.15
C ALA A 16 22.44 -38.57 -17.85
N CYS A 17 23.32 -37.80 -17.21
CA CYS A 17 24.62 -38.30 -16.71
C CYS A 17 25.15 -37.35 -15.62
N GLY A 18 25.57 -37.93 -14.49
CA GLY A 18 26.38 -37.23 -13.50
C GLY A 18 27.85 -37.23 -13.90
N ASP A 19 28.63 -36.39 -13.23
CA ASP A 19 30.07 -36.61 -13.10
C ASP A 19 30.54 -36.09 -11.74
N GLU A 20 31.32 -36.94 -11.07
CA GLU A 20 31.97 -36.71 -9.79
C GLU A 20 33.32 -36.03 -10.06
N GLY A 21 33.50 -34.79 -9.59
CA GLY A 21 34.74 -34.04 -9.73
C GLY A 21 35.32 -33.64 -8.39
N ALA A 22 35.99 -34.57 -7.72
CA ALA A 22 36.83 -34.29 -6.56
C ALA A 22 38.02 -33.40 -6.97
N GLY A 23 38.20 -32.29 -6.27
CA GLY A 23 39.29 -31.32 -6.51
C GLY A 23 39.71 -30.61 -5.24
N THR A 24 40.18 -31.37 -4.25
CA THR A 24 40.95 -30.86 -3.12
C THR A 24 42.17 -30.08 -3.61
N THR A 25 42.21 -28.78 -3.35
CA THR A 25 43.49 -28.03 -3.31
C THR A 25 43.60 -27.35 -1.95
N THR A 26 44.41 -27.98 -1.11
CA THR A 26 44.93 -27.44 0.14
C THR A 26 45.99 -26.38 -0.18
N THR A 27 45.76 -25.14 0.25
CA THR A 27 46.85 -24.19 0.46
C THR A 27 46.67 -23.57 1.84
N SER A 28 47.38 -24.16 2.80
CA SER A 28 47.73 -23.53 4.07
C SER A 28 48.95 -22.63 3.83
N LEU A 29 48.99 -21.44 4.42
CA LEU A 29 50.12 -20.88 5.19
C LEU A 29 49.69 -19.53 5.82
N THR A 30 49.57 -19.57 7.15
CA THR A 30 49.54 -18.54 8.23
C THR A 30 50.68 -17.51 8.21
N PRO A 31 50.81 -16.54 9.17
CA PRO A 31 49.85 -15.68 9.88
C PRO A 31 50.34 -14.21 10.09
N THR A 32 49.53 -13.43 10.84
CA THR A 32 49.92 -12.31 11.74
C THR A 32 50.14 -10.91 11.15
N THR A 33 49.23 -9.99 11.51
CA THR A 33 49.62 -8.67 12.04
C THR A 33 48.65 -8.27 13.16
N LEU A 34 49.23 -7.90 14.30
CA LEU A 34 48.60 -7.54 15.56
C LEU A 34 47.79 -6.23 15.48
N ALA A 35 46.57 -6.25 16.00
CA ALA A 35 45.83 -5.04 16.36
C ALA A 35 46.18 -4.66 17.81
N SER A 36 46.74 -3.46 18.00
CA SER A 36 46.91 -2.84 19.32
C SER A 36 45.56 -2.35 19.83
N THR A 37 45.11 -2.90 20.95
CA THR A 37 43.96 -2.39 21.71
C THR A 37 44.46 -1.46 22.79
N THR A 38 44.16 -0.16 22.68
CA THR A 38 44.38 0.82 23.75
C THR A 38 43.19 0.76 24.70
N THR A 39 43.40 0.23 25.90
CA THR A 39 42.40 0.23 26.98
C THR A 39 42.48 1.54 27.76
N THR A 40 41.54 2.45 27.54
CA THR A 40 41.34 3.63 28.39
C THR A 40 40.44 3.24 29.56
N THR A 41 41.01 3.22 30.76
CA THR A 41 40.29 3.06 32.03
C THR A 41 39.57 4.37 32.34
N ILE A 42 38.25 4.34 32.46
CA ILE A 42 37.44 5.47 32.92
C ILE A 42 36.98 5.14 34.35
N GLU A 43 37.34 5.99 35.31
CA GLU A 43 36.91 5.89 36.71
C GLU A 43 35.38 6.00 36.82
N ALA A 44 34.79 5.07 37.55
CA ALA A 44 33.38 5.10 37.90
C ALA A 44 33.13 6.15 39.00
N THR A 45 32.55 7.29 38.64
CA THR A 45 31.97 8.24 39.60
C THR A 45 30.57 7.75 39.98
N THR A 46 30.36 7.43 41.25
CA THR A 46 29.04 7.06 41.78
C THR A 46 28.26 8.33 42.11
N THR A 47 27.24 8.65 41.32
CA THR A 47 26.28 9.73 41.61
C THR A 47 25.01 9.14 42.20
N THR A 48 24.74 9.47 43.46
CA THR A 48 23.47 9.16 44.14
C THR A 48 22.35 10.02 43.58
N THR A 49 21.39 9.42 42.86
CA THR A 49 20.16 10.07 42.40
C THR A 49 19.04 9.90 43.43
N THR A 50 18.52 11.03 43.90
CA THR A 50 17.28 11.13 44.68
C THR A 50 16.09 10.83 43.76
N PRO A 51 15.07 10.06 44.19
CA PRO A 51 13.88 9.83 43.36
C PRO A 51 13.10 11.15 43.22
N SER A 52 12.97 11.64 41.99
CA SER A 52 12.07 12.75 41.65
C SER A 52 10.70 12.16 41.36
N THR A 53 9.69 12.60 42.10
CA THR A 53 8.29 12.24 41.87
C THR A 53 7.84 12.92 40.57
N THR A 54 7.69 12.14 39.50
CA THR A 54 7.05 12.60 38.27
C THR A 54 5.55 12.67 38.50
N THR A 55 5.01 13.88 38.57
CA THR A 55 3.57 14.14 38.45
C THR A 55 3.21 13.96 36.98
N THR A 56 2.46 12.92 36.66
CA THR A 56 1.80 12.75 35.37
C THR A 56 0.68 13.77 35.27
N GLU A 57 0.86 14.82 34.48
CA GLU A 57 -0.26 15.65 34.01
C GLU A 57 -1.04 14.81 33.00
N GLU A 58 -2.30 14.51 33.32
CA GLU A 58 -3.25 13.95 32.37
C GLU A 58 -3.52 15.01 31.29
N THR A 59 -2.96 14.81 30.11
CA THR A 59 -3.38 15.52 28.90
C THR A 59 -4.80 15.08 28.57
N THR A 60 -5.80 15.87 28.96
CA THR A 60 -7.16 15.72 28.47
C THR A 60 -7.18 16.05 26.98
N THR A 61 -7.20 15.02 26.14
CA THR A 61 -7.45 15.17 24.70
C THR A 61 -8.92 15.57 24.51
N THR A 62 -9.15 16.84 24.19
CA THR A 62 -10.48 17.31 23.77
C THR A 62 -10.75 16.74 22.37
N VAL A 63 -11.56 15.70 22.29
CA VAL A 63 -12.06 15.18 21.01
C VAL A 63 -13.12 16.17 20.52
N THR A 64 -12.83 16.87 19.42
CA THR A 64 -13.84 17.66 18.72
C THR A 64 -14.75 16.68 17.98
N GLU A 65 -15.96 16.47 18.51
CA GLU A 65 -16.94 15.60 17.90
C GLU A 65 -17.49 16.27 16.62
N VAL A 66 -17.44 15.56 15.50
CA VAL A 66 -18.02 16.03 14.23
C VAL A 66 -19.52 15.77 14.28
N GLU A 67 -20.32 16.83 14.36
CA GLU A 67 -21.79 16.74 14.33
C GLU A 67 -22.27 16.18 12.98
N GLY A 68 -23.26 15.28 13.00
CA GLY A 68 -23.83 14.68 11.80
C GLY A 68 -24.84 13.57 12.13
N ASN A 69 -25.62 13.17 11.13
CA ASN A 69 -26.54 12.03 11.21
C ASN A 69 -25.78 10.73 10.91
N TRP A 70 -24.96 10.27 11.84
CA TRP A 70 -24.13 9.07 11.65
C TRP A 70 -24.93 7.78 11.84
N ALA A 71 -24.49 6.68 11.23
CA ALA A 71 -25.11 5.38 11.43
C ALA A 71 -24.71 4.79 12.80
N ASP A 72 -25.65 4.08 13.44
CA ASP A 72 -25.34 3.31 14.67
C ASP A 72 -24.32 2.20 14.41
N GLU A 73 -24.37 1.61 13.20
CA GLU A 73 -23.45 0.61 12.70
C GLU A 73 -22.70 1.17 11.47
N PRO A 74 -21.47 1.70 11.66
CA PRO A 74 -20.72 2.38 10.61
C PRO A 74 -20.52 1.53 9.37
N LEU A 75 -21.12 1.97 8.27
CA LEU A 75 -21.06 1.33 6.96
C LEU A 75 -19.98 2.01 6.12
N VAL A 76 -19.15 1.20 5.45
CA VAL A 76 -18.19 1.67 4.46
C VAL A 76 -18.70 1.35 3.06
N VAL A 77 -18.73 2.38 2.21
CA VAL A 77 -19.18 2.28 0.82
C VAL A 77 -18.11 2.78 -0.15
N SER A 78 -18.18 2.29 -1.37
CA SER A 78 -17.40 2.75 -2.52
C SER A 78 -18.32 3.12 -3.67
N LYS A 79 -17.76 3.68 -4.76
CA LYS A 79 -18.50 3.96 -6.00
C LYS A 79 -19.15 2.71 -6.61
N PHE A 80 -18.72 1.52 -6.20
CA PHE A 80 -19.15 0.24 -6.74
C PHE A 80 -20.11 -0.54 -5.83
N GLY A 81 -20.41 -0.05 -4.61
CA GLY A 81 -21.23 -0.79 -3.64
C GLY A 81 -20.68 -0.69 -2.21
N ALA A 82 -21.43 -1.27 -1.27
CA ALA A 82 -21.02 -1.39 0.12
C ALA A 82 -19.90 -2.44 0.28
N LEU A 83 -18.91 -2.10 1.09
CA LEU A 83 -17.77 -2.99 1.38
C LEU A 83 -18.04 -3.85 2.63
N GLY A 84 -18.74 -3.28 3.61
CA GLY A 84 -19.03 -3.89 4.90
C GLY A 84 -19.28 -2.84 5.97
N TRP A 85 -19.64 -3.29 7.18
CA TRP A 85 -19.88 -2.41 8.31
C TRP A 85 -19.32 -2.98 9.61
N TRP A 86 -19.24 -2.13 10.62
CA TRP A 86 -18.88 -2.52 11.98
C TRP A 86 -20.13 -2.63 12.86
N ASP A 87 -20.39 -3.82 13.42
CA ASP A 87 -21.55 -4.08 14.31
C ASP A 87 -21.30 -3.71 15.79
N GLY A 88 -20.15 -3.08 16.07
CA GLY A 88 -19.68 -2.81 17.44
C GLY A 88 -18.65 -3.82 17.95
N ALA A 89 -18.55 -5.01 17.35
CA ALA A 89 -17.64 -6.07 17.78
C ALA A 89 -16.88 -6.76 16.63
N ASN A 90 -17.48 -6.84 15.44
CA ASN A 90 -16.96 -7.54 14.27
C ASN A 90 -17.19 -6.71 13.01
N TRP A 91 -16.27 -6.90 12.06
CA TRP A 91 -16.50 -6.50 10.68
C TRP A 91 -17.46 -7.48 10.02
N ILE A 92 -18.56 -6.96 9.48
CA ILE A 92 -19.51 -7.73 8.71
C ILE A 92 -19.31 -7.41 7.23
N GLN A 93 -18.96 -8.46 6.47
CA GLN A 93 -18.77 -8.38 5.03
C GLN A 93 -20.13 -8.38 4.31
N VAL A 94 -20.29 -7.50 3.33
CA VAL A 94 -21.49 -7.48 2.48
C VAL A 94 -21.46 -8.63 1.48
N ASP A 95 -22.58 -9.34 1.36
CA ASP A 95 -22.85 -10.32 0.31
C ASP A 95 -24.23 -10.07 -0.35
N GLU A 96 -24.59 -10.89 -1.35
CA GLU A 96 -25.82 -10.73 -2.14
C GLU A 96 -27.13 -10.79 -1.32
N LEU A 97 -27.12 -11.38 -0.12
CA LEU A 97 -28.32 -11.56 0.72
C LEU A 97 -28.33 -10.62 1.93
N THR A 98 -27.30 -9.80 2.05
CA THR A 98 -27.10 -8.93 3.20
C THR A 98 -27.95 -7.67 3.08
N VAL A 99 -28.69 -7.38 4.15
CA VAL A 99 -29.39 -6.09 4.31
C VAL A 99 -28.48 -5.15 5.06
N LEU A 100 -28.26 -3.96 4.53
CA LEU A 100 -27.41 -2.94 5.12
C LEU A 100 -28.09 -2.33 6.36
N PRO A 101 -27.34 -2.04 7.44
CA PRO A 101 -27.89 -1.50 8.69
C PRO A 101 -28.11 0.02 8.60
N ILE A 102 -28.76 0.48 7.53
CA ILE A 102 -29.02 1.89 7.24
C ILE A 102 -30.49 2.10 6.90
N SER A 103 -30.97 3.32 7.09
CA SER A 103 -32.33 3.74 6.71
C SER A 103 -32.32 4.69 5.50
N GLY A 104 -31.19 5.35 5.25
CA GLY A 104 -31.06 6.46 4.33
C GLY A 104 -31.19 7.81 5.03
N GLY A 105 -30.42 8.78 4.55
CA GLY A 105 -30.27 10.11 5.14
C GLY A 105 -29.08 10.23 6.09
N GLU A 106 -28.31 9.16 6.31
CA GLU A 106 -27.09 9.20 7.10
C GLU A 106 -26.00 10.02 6.40
N ASP A 107 -25.16 10.67 7.19
CA ASP A 107 -23.97 11.37 6.71
C ASP A 107 -22.81 10.38 6.55
N TYR A 108 -22.02 10.60 5.51
CA TYR A 108 -20.86 9.81 5.16
C TYR A 108 -19.64 10.72 5.01
N LYS A 109 -18.60 10.47 5.80
CA LYS A 109 -17.30 11.12 5.63
C LYS A 109 -16.56 10.45 4.49
N VAL A 110 -16.20 11.23 3.48
CA VAL A 110 -15.43 10.78 2.32
C VAL A 110 -13.96 10.66 2.70
N VAL A 111 -13.36 9.55 2.28
CA VAL A 111 -11.96 9.20 2.46
C VAL A 111 -11.33 9.07 1.08
N LEU A 112 -10.80 10.20 0.64
CA LEU A 112 -10.03 10.34 -0.59
C LEU A 112 -8.91 11.34 -0.29
N PHE A 113 -7.73 11.14 -0.88
CA PHE A 113 -6.59 12.03 -0.62
C PHE A 113 -6.95 13.50 -0.82
N GLY A 114 -6.77 14.32 0.22
CA GLY A 114 -7.07 15.75 0.19
C GLY A 114 -8.55 16.12 0.28
N SER A 115 -9.44 15.14 0.56
CA SER A 115 -10.86 15.38 0.82
C SER A 115 -11.19 15.21 2.30
N ASP A 116 -11.95 16.16 2.84
CA ASP A 116 -12.60 16.09 4.16
C ASP A 116 -14.13 16.25 4.01
N GLU A 117 -14.66 15.88 2.84
CA GLU A 117 -16.06 16.10 2.50
C GLU A 117 -17.00 15.17 3.30
N ILE A 118 -18.18 15.69 3.63
CA ILE A 118 -19.28 14.91 4.22
C ILE A 118 -20.45 14.98 3.25
N VAL A 119 -20.95 13.82 2.84
CA VAL A 119 -22.07 13.67 1.90
C VAL A 119 -23.19 12.86 2.54
N THR A 120 -24.44 13.15 2.19
CA THR A 120 -25.58 12.36 2.67
C THR A 120 -25.79 11.12 1.79
N GLY A 121 -26.02 9.95 2.38
CA GLY A 121 -26.37 8.72 1.67
C GLY A 121 -27.87 8.51 1.56
N GLY A 122 -28.32 7.86 0.48
CA GLY A 122 -29.69 7.38 0.32
C GLY A 122 -29.98 6.07 1.07
N PRO A 123 -31.20 5.51 0.93
CA PRO A 123 -31.49 4.16 1.41
C PRO A 123 -30.70 3.10 0.63
N GLU A 124 -30.76 1.86 1.10
CA GLU A 124 -30.18 0.71 0.40
C GLU A 124 -30.67 0.64 -1.05
N THR A 125 -29.74 0.44 -1.97
CA THR A 125 -29.98 0.35 -3.41
C THR A 125 -28.97 -0.60 -4.06
N THR A 126 -29.10 -0.80 -5.37
CA THR A 126 -28.14 -1.56 -6.19
C THR A 126 -27.30 -0.61 -7.02
N LEU A 127 -25.98 -0.78 -7.00
CA LEU A 127 -24.99 0.00 -7.75
C LEU A 127 -24.20 -0.89 -8.73
N CYS A 128 -23.37 -0.25 -9.56
CA CYS A 128 -22.44 -0.92 -10.46
C CYS A 128 -23.13 -1.88 -11.44
N GLU A 129 -23.94 -1.38 -12.37
CA GLU A 129 -24.44 -2.22 -13.46
C GLU A 129 -23.26 -2.73 -14.32
N PRO A 130 -23.23 -4.03 -14.72
CA PRO A 130 -24.26 -5.07 -14.55
C PRO A 130 -24.04 -5.99 -13.32
N LEU A 131 -23.14 -5.64 -12.41
CA LEU A 131 -22.87 -6.43 -11.20
C LEU A 131 -23.96 -6.28 -10.13
N PHE A 132 -24.68 -5.15 -10.12
CA PHE A 132 -25.81 -4.88 -9.21
C PHE A 132 -25.47 -5.11 -7.73
N ASN A 133 -24.31 -4.63 -7.31
CA ASN A 133 -23.85 -4.75 -5.93
C ASN A 133 -24.77 -3.95 -4.99
N THR A 134 -25.09 -4.53 -3.83
CA THR A 134 -25.79 -3.80 -2.76
C THR A 134 -24.94 -2.62 -2.28
N GLY A 135 -25.56 -1.45 -2.10
CA GLY A 135 -24.87 -0.24 -1.71
C GLY A 135 -25.80 0.92 -1.36
N VAL A 136 -25.23 2.11 -1.32
CA VAL A 136 -25.92 3.37 -1.02
C VAL A 136 -25.53 4.41 -2.07
N GLU A 137 -26.52 5.06 -2.69
CA GLU A 137 -26.26 6.20 -3.56
C GLU A 137 -25.93 7.43 -2.71
N LEU A 138 -24.75 8.00 -2.90
CA LEU A 138 -24.32 9.22 -2.20
C LEU A 138 -24.90 10.45 -2.90
N GLY A 139 -25.23 11.49 -2.12
CA GLY A 139 -25.77 12.75 -2.64
C GLY A 139 -24.80 13.50 -3.55
N ASP A 140 -23.50 13.25 -3.40
CA ASP A 140 -22.46 13.58 -4.36
C ASP A 140 -21.59 12.33 -4.62
N PRO A 141 -21.85 11.57 -5.70
CA PRO A 141 -21.06 10.39 -6.03
C PRO A 141 -19.67 10.72 -6.59
N ASP A 142 -19.45 11.95 -7.07
CA ASP A 142 -18.17 12.39 -7.61
C ASP A 142 -17.17 12.75 -6.49
N ALA A 143 -17.66 12.96 -5.26
CA ALA A 143 -16.82 13.10 -4.07
C ALA A 143 -15.92 11.88 -3.83
N LEU A 144 -16.32 10.69 -4.29
CA LEU A 144 -15.49 9.48 -4.26
C LEU A 144 -14.38 9.46 -5.33
N GLY A 145 -14.22 10.53 -6.10
CA GLY A 145 -13.20 10.66 -7.13
C GLY A 145 -13.66 10.18 -8.51
N GLU A 146 -12.69 10.20 -9.43
CA GLU A 146 -12.91 9.95 -10.86
C GLU A 146 -13.52 8.57 -11.12
N GLY A 147 -13.21 7.58 -10.28
CA GLY A 147 -13.53 6.18 -10.55
C GLY A 147 -12.50 5.56 -11.48
N TRP A 148 -12.66 4.28 -11.82
CA TRP A 148 -11.70 3.57 -12.67
C TRP A 148 -11.50 4.25 -14.05
N PRO A 149 -10.25 4.49 -14.49
CA PRO A 149 -8.97 4.09 -13.88
C PRO A 149 -8.34 5.12 -12.92
N GLY A 150 -8.98 6.26 -12.66
CA GLY A 150 -8.52 7.27 -11.71
C GLY A 150 -8.72 6.89 -10.23
N LEU A 151 -8.36 7.82 -9.35
CA LEU A 151 -8.47 7.62 -7.90
C LEU A 151 -9.92 7.39 -7.49
N THR A 152 -10.13 6.39 -6.65
CA THR A 152 -11.43 6.06 -6.07
C THR A 152 -11.29 6.01 -4.56
N GLY A 153 -12.03 6.87 -3.87
CA GLY A 153 -12.13 6.88 -2.42
C GLY A 153 -13.19 5.91 -1.91
N VAL A 154 -13.34 5.90 -0.59
CA VAL A 154 -14.46 5.27 0.11
C VAL A 154 -15.18 6.33 0.93
N ALA A 155 -16.39 6.05 1.39
CA ALA A 155 -17.06 6.88 2.39
C ALA A 155 -17.56 6.03 3.55
N ILE A 156 -17.50 6.58 4.76
CA ILE A 156 -17.90 5.90 5.99
C ILE A 156 -19.02 6.66 6.70
N SER A 157 -20.06 5.99 7.18
CA SER A 157 -21.13 6.61 7.96
C SER A 157 -20.79 6.82 9.44
N ALA A 158 -19.60 7.35 9.72
CA ALA A 158 -19.14 7.64 11.07
C ALA A 158 -18.27 8.92 11.15
N PRO A 159 -18.26 9.62 12.31
CA PRO A 159 -17.48 10.84 12.50
C PRO A 159 -15.99 10.57 12.79
N TRP A 160 -15.47 9.42 12.38
CA TRP A 160 -14.13 9.00 12.76
C TRP A 160 -13.06 9.87 12.10
N ASP A 161 -11.98 10.08 12.84
CA ASP A 161 -10.75 10.62 12.27
C ASP A 161 -10.01 9.49 11.55
N LEU A 162 -10.14 9.44 10.22
CA LEU A 162 -9.58 8.38 9.37
C LEU A 162 -8.22 8.75 8.77
N THR A 163 -7.80 10.00 8.95
CA THR A 163 -6.49 10.51 8.53
C THR A 163 -5.81 11.17 9.73
N PRO A 164 -5.60 10.43 10.84
CA PRO A 164 -5.06 11.00 12.08
C PRO A 164 -3.61 11.49 11.95
N HIS A 165 -2.94 11.10 10.87
CA HIS A 165 -1.58 11.50 10.55
C HIS A 165 -1.50 12.18 9.19
N PHE A 166 -0.37 12.82 8.95
CA PHE A 166 -0.11 13.56 7.73
C PHE A 166 -0.16 12.63 6.51
N VAL A 167 -0.89 13.04 5.48
CA VAL A 167 -0.95 12.38 4.17
C VAL A 167 -1.07 13.46 3.09
N GLN A 168 -0.24 13.39 2.06
CA GLN A 168 -0.23 14.35 0.96
C GLN A 168 0.11 13.68 -0.38
N LEU A 169 -0.60 14.07 -1.43
CA LEU A 169 -0.22 13.77 -2.81
C LEU A 169 0.87 14.74 -3.27
N GLU A 170 1.89 14.18 -3.93
CA GLU A 170 2.96 14.94 -4.56
C GLU A 170 3.01 14.64 -6.06
N ASP A 171 3.58 15.58 -6.81
CA ASP A 171 4.00 15.37 -8.19
C ASP A 171 5.47 14.92 -8.24
N ASP A 172 5.91 14.52 -9.42
CA ASP A 172 7.32 14.19 -9.71
C ASP A 172 7.86 15.10 -10.82
N GLU A 173 7.51 16.39 -10.79
CA GLU A 173 7.91 17.33 -11.86
C GLU A 173 9.42 17.51 -11.98
N ASP A 174 10.16 17.28 -10.89
CA ASP A 174 11.62 17.38 -10.86
C ASP A 174 12.34 16.05 -11.16
N GLY A 175 11.59 14.96 -11.37
CA GLY A 175 12.09 13.62 -11.70
C GLY A 175 12.79 12.90 -10.55
N THR A 176 12.65 13.40 -9.31
CA THR A 176 13.25 12.78 -8.12
C THR A 176 12.86 11.31 -7.99
N TYR A 177 11.58 10.98 -8.16
CA TYR A 177 11.05 9.63 -8.00
C TYR A 177 11.29 8.77 -9.25
N SER A 178 11.28 9.35 -10.44
CA SER A 178 11.78 8.71 -11.67
C SER A 178 13.22 8.22 -11.53
N ASP A 179 14.10 9.05 -10.97
CA ASP A 179 15.50 8.68 -10.72
C ASP A 179 15.66 7.57 -9.69
N PHE A 180 14.70 7.42 -8.78
CA PHE A 180 14.65 6.31 -7.84
C PHE A 180 14.08 5.03 -8.45
N ALA A 181 13.08 5.15 -9.33
CA ALA A 181 12.49 4.01 -10.04
C ALA A 181 13.45 3.39 -11.05
N ARG A 182 14.24 4.20 -11.75
CA ARG A 182 15.19 3.76 -12.79
C ARG A 182 16.13 2.62 -12.35
N PRO A 183 16.93 2.74 -11.27
CA PRO A 183 17.80 1.65 -10.83
C PRO A 183 17.01 0.45 -10.30
N LEU A 184 15.79 0.65 -9.79
CA LEU A 184 14.92 -0.47 -9.39
C LEU A 184 14.52 -1.27 -10.61
N LEU A 185 13.99 -0.64 -11.66
CA LEU A 185 13.62 -1.29 -12.92
C LEU A 185 14.82 -1.98 -13.59
N ALA A 186 15.97 -1.30 -13.67
CA ALA A 186 17.19 -1.86 -14.23
C ALA A 186 17.66 -3.12 -13.47
N SER A 187 17.50 -3.15 -12.14
CA SER A 187 17.81 -4.35 -11.35
C SER A 187 16.90 -5.56 -11.65
N ARG A 188 15.79 -5.35 -12.36
CA ARG A 188 14.89 -6.39 -12.89
C ARG A 188 15.07 -6.67 -14.38
N GLY A 189 16.10 -6.08 -14.99
CA GLY A 189 16.41 -6.28 -16.41
C GLY A 189 15.63 -5.39 -17.36
N LEU A 190 14.94 -4.36 -16.86
CA LEU A 190 14.27 -3.37 -17.68
C LEU A 190 14.98 -2.02 -17.56
N ASP A 191 15.76 -1.67 -18.59
CA ASP A 191 16.44 -0.38 -18.68
C ASP A 191 15.49 0.68 -19.26
N VAL A 192 15.00 1.58 -18.39
CA VAL A 192 14.12 2.70 -18.78
C VAL A 192 14.82 4.02 -18.53
N ASP A 193 14.96 4.83 -19.60
CA ASP A 193 15.64 6.13 -19.53
C ASP A 193 14.82 7.23 -18.83
N ASP A 194 13.50 7.08 -18.75
CA ASP A 194 12.63 8.05 -18.07
C ASP A 194 11.38 7.30 -17.57
N PRO A 195 11.46 6.64 -16.40
CA PRO A 195 10.30 5.98 -15.82
C PRO A 195 9.14 6.96 -15.61
N VAL A 196 7.91 6.54 -15.91
CA VAL A 196 6.72 7.37 -15.74
C VAL A 196 6.19 7.17 -14.33
N ILE A 197 6.25 8.20 -13.51
CA ILE A 197 5.63 8.20 -12.17
C ILE A 197 4.16 8.62 -12.30
N LYS A 198 3.24 7.72 -11.96
CA LYS A 198 1.79 7.96 -11.99
C LYS A 198 1.29 8.59 -10.69
N GLN A 199 1.93 8.26 -9.57
CA GLN A 199 1.48 8.73 -8.26
C GLN A 199 2.62 8.75 -7.26
N VAL A 200 2.62 9.78 -6.41
CA VAL A 200 3.45 9.88 -5.22
C VAL A 200 2.57 10.25 -4.03
N VAL A 201 2.68 9.49 -2.94
CA VAL A 201 2.01 9.78 -1.67
C VAL A 201 3.06 9.87 -0.58
N ARG A 202 3.11 11.02 0.10
CA ARG A 202 3.91 11.24 1.29
C ARG A 202 3.02 11.13 2.52
N PHE A 203 3.42 10.35 3.52
CA PHE A 203 2.64 10.16 4.74
C PHE A 203 3.53 9.91 5.96
N ASP A 204 3.01 10.16 7.15
CA ASP A 204 3.61 9.79 8.44
C ASP A 204 2.83 8.59 8.99
N LEU A 205 3.29 7.38 8.70
CA LEU A 205 2.53 6.17 9.02
C LEU A 205 2.50 5.91 10.54
N GLU A 206 3.61 6.19 11.21
CA GLU A 206 3.80 5.93 12.64
C GLU A 206 3.39 7.10 13.55
N GLY A 207 3.14 8.29 13.00
CA GLY A 207 2.81 9.49 13.76
C GLY A 207 4.00 10.09 14.51
N ASP A 208 5.23 9.82 14.07
CA ASP A 208 6.46 10.28 14.73
C ASP A 208 7.07 11.53 14.07
N GLY A 209 6.42 12.04 13.02
CA GLY A 209 6.85 13.20 12.25
C GLY A 209 7.93 12.92 11.20
N ILE A 210 8.34 11.66 11.02
CA ILE A 210 9.19 11.21 9.92
C ILE A 210 8.27 10.70 8.81
N ASN A 211 8.43 11.24 7.60
CA ASN A 211 7.57 10.84 6.50
C ASN A 211 8.16 9.66 5.71
N GLU A 212 7.29 8.74 5.36
CA GLU A 212 7.42 7.77 4.29
C GLU A 212 6.95 8.38 2.96
N VAL A 213 7.46 7.82 1.86
CA VAL A 213 6.92 8.08 0.53
C VAL A 213 6.66 6.78 -0.20
N VAL A 214 5.46 6.63 -0.75
CA VAL A 214 5.14 5.59 -1.73
C VAL A 214 5.05 6.23 -3.11
N ALA A 215 5.72 5.65 -4.09
CA ALA A 215 5.65 6.05 -5.48
C ALA A 215 5.26 4.87 -6.37
N VAL A 216 4.48 5.17 -7.41
CA VAL A 216 4.01 4.23 -8.42
C VAL A 216 4.65 4.63 -9.76
N ALA A 217 5.58 3.82 -10.23
CA ALA A 217 6.14 3.92 -11.56
C ALA A 217 5.39 2.94 -12.49
N GLU A 218 4.75 3.45 -13.54
CA GLU A 218 3.94 2.61 -14.41
C GLU A 218 3.91 3.12 -15.86
N SER A 219 4.11 2.19 -16.78
CA SER A 219 3.86 2.36 -18.21
C SER A 219 3.30 1.08 -18.78
N VAL A 220 2.10 1.17 -19.37
CA VAL A 220 1.44 0.09 -20.10
C VAL A 220 1.17 0.60 -21.51
N ALA A 221 1.80 -0.03 -22.51
CA ALA A 221 1.77 0.44 -23.89
C ALA A 221 0.38 0.38 -24.53
N ASP A 222 -0.46 -0.56 -24.10
CA ASP A 222 -1.86 -0.68 -24.52
C ASP A 222 -2.76 -0.94 -23.31
N GLU A 223 -3.19 0.15 -22.65
CA GLU A 223 -4.08 0.12 -21.48
C GLU A 223 -5.44 -0.57 -21.75
N GLY A 224 -5.81 -0.80 -23.03
CA GLY A 224 -7.01 -1.53 -23.44
C GLY A 224 -6.81 -3.02 -23.69
N SER A 225 -5.56 -3.50 -23.69
CA SER A 225 -5.21 -4.90 -23.91
C SER A 225 -5.36 -5.71 -22.61
N LEU A 226 -5.82 -6.95 -22.73
CA LEU A 226 -5.80 -7.93 -21.63
C LEU A 226 -4.41 -8.57 -21.44
N PHE A 227 -3.45 -8.24 -22.31
CA PHE A 227 -2.12 -8.83 -22.33
C PHE A 227 -1.09 -7.73 -22.25
N ALA A 228 -0.20 -7.86 -21.26
CA ALA A 228 0.99 -7.03 -21.16
C ALA A 228 1.95 -7.28 -22.33
N GLN A 229 2.67 -6.25 -22.70
CA GLN A 229 3.66 -6.23 -23.77
C GLN A 229 5.08 -6.11 -23.19
N GLU A 230 6.07 -6.53 -23.97
CA GLU A 230 7.48 -6.35 -23.63
C GLU A 230 7.75 -4.86 -23.39
N GLY A 231 8.34 -4.55 -22.24
CA GLY A 231 8.60 -3.19 -21.79
C GLY A 231 7.50 -2.57 -20.92
N ASP A 232 6.36 -3.25 -20.73
CA ASP A 232 5.35 -2.81 -19.76
C ASP A 232 5.87 -3.01 -18.33
N TYR A 233 5.58 -2.04 -17.46
CA TYR A 233 5.89 -2.13 -16.04
C TYR A 233 4.84 -1.45 -15.18
N SER A 234 4.65 -1.99 -13.99
CA SER A 234 4.01 -1.34 -12.84
C SER A 234 4.82 -1.71 -11.61
N LEU A 235 5.39 -0.71 -10.94
CA LEU A 235 6.28 -0.84 -9.80
C LEU A 235 5.81 0.10 -8.69
N VAL A 236 5.45 -0.46 -7.55
CA VAL A 236 5.13 0.28 -6.33
C VAL A 236 6.27 0.11 -5.35
N PHE A 237 6.89 1.21 -4.95
CA PHE A 237 7.95 1.21 -3.97
C PHE A 237 7.72 2.24 -2.88
N MET A 238 8.13 1.91 -1.67
CA MET A 238 8.13 2.78 -0.51
C MET A 238 9.57 3.15 -0.16
N ARG A 239 9.78 4.41 0.18
CA ARG A 239 11.02 4.92 0.75
C ARG A 239 10.74 5.46 2.14
N ARG A 240 11.61 5.12 3.09
CA ARG A 240 11.51 5.57 4.47
C ARG A 240 12.87 5.73 5.12
N VAL A 241 12.96 6.49 6.20
CA VAL A 241 14.19 6.63 6.98
C VAL A 241 14.14 5.69 8.18
N VAL A 242 15.13 4.82 8.31
CA VAL A 242 15.27 3.90 9.45
C VAL A 242 16.67 4.07 10.03
N GLU A 243 16.74 4.44 11.31
CA GLU A 243 18.02 4.68 12.02
C GLU A 243 18.93 5.70 11.30
N GLY A 244 18.34 6.68 10.60
CA GLY A 244 19.05 7.71 9.85
C GLY A 244 19.45 7.32 8.42
N GLU A 245 19.14 6.09 8.00
CA GLU A 245 19.43 5.59 6.65
C GLU A 245 18.14 5.49 5.82
N VAL A 246 18.21 5.88 4.55
CA VAL A 246 17.08 5.72 3.63
C VAL A 246 17.01 4.27 3.17
N GLN A 247 15.87 3.65 3.41
CA GLN A 247 15.55 2.31 2.94
C GLN A 247 14.46 2.36 1.88
N THR A 248 14.59 1.50 0.87
CA THR A 248 13.58 1.30 -0.16
C THR A 248 13.01 -0.12 -0.05
N ALA A 249 11.69 -0.23 0.02
CA ALA A 249 10.97 -1.49 -0.02
C ALA A 249 10.09 -1.53 -1.27
N ILE A 250 10.08 -2.65 -1.99
CA ILE A 250 9.14 -2.87 -3.09
C ILE A 250 7.88 -3.46 -2.49
N LEU A 251 6.75 -2.79 -2.73
CA LEU A 251 5.43 -3.21 -2.23
C LEU A 251 4.71 -4.11 -3.24
N GLY A 252 4.98 -3.91 -4.54
CA GLY A 252 4.48 -4.75 -5.62
C GLY A 252 5.18 -4.41 -6.94
N GLU A 253 5.32 -5.40 -7.82
CA GLU A 253 5.88 -5.20 -9.15
C GLU A 253 5.29 -6.17 -10.17
N SER A 254 5.16 -5.70 -11.40
CA SER A 254 4.88 -6.47 -12.61
C SER A 254 5.72 -5.87 -13.73
N ILE A 255 6.62 -6.66 -14.31
CA ILE A 255 7.57 -6.22 -15.33
C ILE A 255 7.60 -7.31 -16.41
N VAL A 256 7.48 -6.90 -17.67
CA VAL A 256 7.36 -7.82 -18.82
C VAL A 256 8.47 -7.63 -19.83
#